data_AF-S4PW29-F1
#
_entry.id   AF-S4PW29-F1
#
_cell.length_a   1.000
_cell.length_b   1.000
_cell.length_c   1.000
_cell.angle_alpha   90.00
_cell.angle_beta   90.00
_cell.angle_gamma   90.00
#
_symmetry.space_group_name_H-M   'P 1'
#
loop_
_entity.id
_entity.type
_entity.pdbx_description
1 polymer ?
#
loop_
_entity_poly.entity_id
_entity_poly.type
_entity_poly.pdbx_seq_one_letter_code
_entity_poly.pdbx_strand_id
1 'polypeptide(L)'
;AELTRHQDHFAKFYLAKHSGRKLQWQATLGHCVLRAHFAQGNKELQVSLFQALVLLLFNDGDNLSFEDIKTATNIEEGELRRTLQSLACGKARVVTKTPKGRDVQDRDQFAFNADFTN
;
A
#
# COMPACT_ATOMS: atom_id res chain seq x y z
N ALA A 1 2.77 -6.97 10.91
CA ALA A 1 3.32 -8.11 11.67
C ALA A 1 3.18 -9.46 10.95
N GLU A 2 2.03 -9.75 10.32
CA GLU A 2 1.77 -11.06 9.71
C GLU A 2 2.66 -11.37 8.48
N LEU A 3 2.84 -10.41 7.55
CA LEU A 3 3.69 -10.56 6.37
C LEU A 3 5.14 -10.95 6.70
N THR A 4 5.71 -10.31 7.72
CA THR A 4 7.08 -10.59 8.20
C THR A 4 7.21 -12.03 8.67
N ARG A 5 6.20 -12.56 9.38
CA ARG A 5 6.21 -13.95 9.86
C ARG A 5 6.32 -14.95 8.70
N HIS A 6 5.58 -14.72 7.62
CA HIS A 6 5.63 -15.59 6.44
C HIS A 6 6.98 -15.48 5.71
N GLN A 7 7.53 -14.28 5.59
CA GLN A 7 8.88 -14.06 5.05
C GLN A 7 9.94 -14.80 5.88
N ASP A 8 9.88 -14.72 7.22
CA ASP A 8 10.84 -15.37 8.11
C ASP A 8 10.75 -16.90 8.03
N HIS A 9 9.53 -17.45 8.00
CA HIS A 9 9.32 -18.89 7.82
C HIS A 9 9.91 -19.38 6.49
N PHE A 10 9.68 -18.64 5.41
CA PHE A 10 10.26 -18.99 4.10
C PHE A 10 11.78 -18.84 4.08
N ALA A 11 12.32 -17.78 4.69
CA ALA A 11 13.76 -17.56 4.76
C ALA A 11 14.47 -18.71 5.49
N LYS A 12 13.92 -19.15 6.63
CA LYS A 12 14.43 -20.32 7.38
C LYS A 12 14.42 -21.58 6.52
N PHE A 13 13.30 -21.86 5.84
CA PHE A 13 13.18 -23.00 4.94
C PHE A 13 14.21 -22.95 3.79
N TYR A 14 14.34 -21.80 3.12
CA TYR A 14 15.20 -21.63 1.96
C TYR A 14 16.68 -21.78 2.32
N LEU A 15 17.12 -21.14 3.41
CA LEU A 15 18.51 -21.16 3.85
C LEU A 15 18.93 -22.53 4.41
N ALA A 16 17.99 -23.29 5.02
CA ALA A 16 18.25 -24.66 5.45
C ALA A 16 18.51 -25.61 4.26
N LYS A 17 17.84 -25.38 3.12
CA LYS A 17 18.00 -26.19 1.91
C LYS A 17 19.16 -25.74 1.02
N HIS A 18 19.51 -24.46 1.05
CA HIS A 18 20.51 -23.83 0.17
C HIS A 18 21.62 -23.14 0.98
N SER A 19 22.59 -23.93 1.43
CA SER A 19 23.75 -23.42 2.17
C SER A 19 24.61 -22.45 1.35
N GLY A 20 25.23 -21.48 2.03
CA GLY A 20 26.09 -20.46 1.42
C GLY A 20 25.35 -19.37 0.64
N ARG A 21 24.02 -19.29 0.72
CA ARG A 21 23.21 -18.24 0.08
C ARG A 21 22.75 -17.18 1.09
N LYS A 22 22.44 -16.00 0.58
CA LYS A 22 21.79 -14.90 1.31
C LYS A 22 20.50 -14.53 0.58
N LEU A 23 19.41 -14.39 1.33
CA LEU A 23 18.12 -13.93 0.80
C LEU A 23 17.99 -12.42 1.02
N GLN A 24 17.52 -11.71 0.00
CA GLN A 24 17.20 -10.29 0.07
C GLN A 24 15.84 -10.06 -0.57
N TRP A 25 14.89 -9.57 0.21
CA TRP A 25 13.54 -9.27 -0.25
C TRP A 25 13.52 -7.95 -1.03
N GLN A 26 12.86 -7.95 -2.19
CA GLN A 26 12.71 -6.78 -3.06
C GLN A 26 11.25 -6.33 -3.07
N ALA A 27 10.90 -5.40 -2.17
CA ALA A 27 9.53 -4.90 -2.00
C ALA A 27 8.97 -4.27 -3.28
N THR A 28 9.83 -3.63 -4.08
CA THR A 28 9.50 -2.99 -5.36
C THR A 28 8.90 -3.94 -6.40
N LEU A 29 9.19 -5.25 -6.29
CA LEU A 29 8.66 -6.28 -7.19
C LEU A 29 7.45 -7.01 -6.60
N GLY A 30 7.07 -6.71 -5.37
CA GLY A 30 5.96 -7.34 -4.67
C GLY A 30 4.61 -6.85 -5.20
N HIS A 31 3.68 -7.78 -5.37
CA HIS A 31 2.27 -7.52 -5.68
C HIS A 31 1.38 -8.47 -4.90
N CYS A 32 0.15 -8.06 -4.64
CA CYS A 32 -0.86 -8.89 -3.99
C CYS A 32 -2.27 -8.50 -4.43
N VAL A 33 -3.24 -9.32 -4.04
CA VAL A 33 -4.66 -9.04 -4.25
C VAL A 33 -5.27 -8.70 -2.89
N LEU A 34 -5.93 -7.54 -2.81
CA LEU A 34 -6.69 -7.12 -1.64
C LEU A 34 -8.18 -7.24 -1.93
N ARG A 35 -8.93 -7.76 -0.96
CA ARG A 35 -10.40 -7.68 -0.98
C ARG A 35 -10.82 -6.39 -0.28
N ALA A 36 -11.52 -5.53 -1.00
CA ALA A 36 -12.03 -4.26 -0.51
C ALA A 36 -13.56 -4.28 -0.47
N HIS A 37 -14.10 -3.74 0.61
CA HIS A 37 -15.54 -3.65 0.84
C HIS A 37 -16.00 -2.21 0.57
N PHE A 38 -16.57 -1.97 -0.61
CA PHE A 38 -17.16 -0.68 -0.97
C PHE A 38 -18.68 -0.71 -0.81
N ALA A 39 -19.30 0.47 -0.71
CA ALA A 39 -20.76 0.57 -0.58
C ALA A 39 -21.51 -0.06 -1.77
N GLN A 40 -20.92 -0.02 -2.97
CA GLN A 40 -21.48 -0.63 -4.17
C GLN A 40 -21.10 -2.10 -4.38
N GLY A 41 -20.45 -2.72 -3.39
CA GLY A 41 -20.11 -4.14 -3.40
C GLY A 41 -18.64 -4.42 -3.15
N ASN A 42 -18.34 -5.70 -3.03
CA ASN A 42 -16.98 -6.18 -2.79
C ASN A 42 -16.17 -6.16 -4.10
N LYS A 43 -14.92 -5.73 -4.03
CA LYS A 43 -14.00 -5.68 -5.17
C LYS A 43 -12.67 -6.32 -4.80
N GLU A 44 -11.99 -6.91 -5.77
CA GLU A 44 -10.63 -7.43 -5.62
C GLU A 44 -9.66 -6.49 -6.35
N LEU A 45 -8.69 -5.96 -5.61
CA LEU A 45 -7.74 -4.97 -6.08
C LEU A 45 -6.37 -5.65 -6.25
N GLN A 46 -5.89 -5.77 -7.48
CA GLN A 46 -4.52 -6.16 -7.75
C GLN A 46 -3.61 -4.93 -7.59
N VAL A 47 -2.73 -4.97 -6.60
CA VAL A 47 -1.93 -3.81 -6.18
C VAL A 47 -0.47 -4.18 -5.94
N SER A 48 0.42 -3.20 -6.06
CA SER A 48 1.80 -3.34 -5.60
C SER A 48 1.86 -3.48 -4.08
N LEU A 49 2.99 -3.98 -3.56
CA LEU A 49 3.17 -4.10 -2.11
C LEU A 49 3.08 -2.73 -1.41
N PHE A 50 3.63 -1.67 -2.00
CA PHE A 50 3.53 -0.32 -1.44
C PHE A 50 2.10 0.21 -1.42
N GLN A 51 1.35 0.02 -2.51
CA GLN A 51 -0.07 0.36 -2.55
C GLN A 51 -0.85 -0.42 -1.49
N ALA A 52 -0.55 -1.71 -1.31
CA ALA A 52 -1.21 -2.53 -0.30
C ALA A 52 -0.97 -2.02 1.13
N LEU A 53 0.28 -1.67 1.47
CA LEU A 53 0.61 -1.10 2.78
C LEU A 53 -0.18 0.18 3.05
N VAL A 54 -0.27 1.08 2.07
CA VAL A 54 -1.04 2.33 2.19
C VAL A 54 -2.53 2.04 2.39
N LEU A 55 -3.11 1.14 1.58
CA LEU A 55 -4.55 0.83 1.66
C LEU A 55 -4.94 0.16 2.97
N LEU A 56 -4.08 -0.67 3.55
CA LEU A 56 -4.34 -1.34 4.81
C LEU A 56 -4.42 -0.38 6.01
N LEU A 57 -3.77 0.78 5.95
CA LEU A 57 -3.88 1.80 7.01
C LEU A 57 -5.31 2.33 7.16
N PHE A 58 -6.09 2.34 6.07
CA PHE A 58 -7.47 2.81 6.09
C PHE A 58 -8.44 1.86 6.81
N ASN A 59 -7.99 0.69 7.25
CA ASN A 59 -8.79 -0.16 8.14
C ASN A 59 -8.87 0.40 9.57
N ASP A 60 -7.89 1.21 9.98
CA ASP A 60 -7.79 1.77 11.34
C ASP A 60 -8.07 3.29 11.38
N GLY A 61 -8.20 3.95 10.24
CA GLY A 61 -8.48 5.38 10.17
C GLY A 61 -8.95 5.86 8.79
N ASP A 62 -10.01 6.66 8.76
CA ASP A 62 -10.66 7.08 7.51
C ASP A 62 -9.94 8.22 6.79
N ASN A 63 -9.12 9.01 7.49
CA ASN A 63 -8.45 10.18 6.95
C ASN A 63 -7.03 10.29 7.50
N LEU A 64 -6.03 10.25 6.62
CA LEU A 64 -4.61 10.19 6.96
C LEU A 64 -3.85 11.28 6.21
N SER A 65 -2.92 11.96 6.90
CA SER A 65 -2.01 12.89 6.23
C SER A 65 -0.88 12.16 5.52
N PHE A 66 -0.22 12.83 4.57
CA PHE A 66 0.98 12.29 3.94
C PHE A 66 2.05 11.85 4.97
N GLU A 67 2.28 12.66 6.01
CA GLU A 67 3.25 12.36 7.05
C GLU A 67 2.85 11.14 7.89
N ASP A 68 1.57 10.99 8.24
CA ASP A 68 1.09 9.81 8.98
C ASP A 68 1.34 8.52 8.19
N ILE A 69 1.02 8.54 6.88
CA ILE A 69 1.23 7.40 5.98
C ILE A 69 2.73 7.10 5.85
N LYS A 70 3.57 8.14 5.70
CA LYS A 70 5.02 8.01 5.61
C LYS A 70 5.61 7.36 6.86
N THR A 71 5.23 7.84 8.05
CA THR A 71 5.69 7.30 9.33
C THR A 71 5.21 5.86 9.53
N ALA A 72 3.94 5.56 9.22
CA ALA A 72 3.37 4.23 9.45
C ALA A 72 3.91 3.16 8.48
N THR A 73 4.15 3.51 7.22
CA THR A 73 4.62 2.56 6.18
C THR A 73 6.13 2.51 6.03
N ASN A 74 6.84 3.55 6.45
CA ASN A 74 8.28 3.72 6.27
C ASN A 74 8.75 3.59 4.79
N ILE A 75 7.90 4.00 3.85
CA ILE A 75 8.22 4.03 2.42
C ILE A 75 9.02 5.30 2.12
N GLU A 76 10.03 5.18 1.24
CA GLU A 76 10.80 6.34 0.78
C GLU A 76 9.88 7.38 0.11
N GLU A 77 10.10 8.65 0.43
CA GLU A 77 9.21 9.75 0.03
C GLU A 77 8.88 9.79 -1.47
N GLY A 78 9.88 9.63 -2.33
CA GLY A 78 9.67 9.62 -3.78
C GLY A 78 8.77 8.48 -4.26
N GLU A 79 8.90 7.31 -3.64
CA GLU A 79 8.08 6.14 -3.94
C GLU A 79 6.67 6.27 -3.34
N LEU A 80 6.56 6.85 -2.15
CA LEU A 80 5.28 7.11 -1.51
C LEU A 80 4.44 8.10 -2.31
N ARG A 81 5.03 9.20 -2.82
CA ARG A 81 4.32 10.16 -3.67
C ARG A 81 3.79 9.50 -4.94
N ARG A 82 4.59 8.67 -5.62
CA ARG A 82 4.15 7.91 -6.81
C ARG A 82 3.02 6.94 -6.46
N THR A 83 3.15 6.24 -5.33
CA THR A 83 2.15 5.30 -4.82
C THR A 83 0.82 6.03 -4.57
N LEU A 84 0.82 7.12 -3.81
CA LEU A 84 -0.38 7.90 -3.51
C LEU A 84 -0.98 8.57 -4.75
N GLN A 85 -0.14 9.06 -5.67
CA GLN A 85 -0.59 9.60 -6.94
C GLN A 85 -1.36 8.56 -7.76
N SER A 86 -0.88 7.31 -7.80
CA SER A 86 -1.57 6.23 -8.50
C SER A 86 -2.93 5.89 -7.89
N LEU A 87 -3.05 5.94 -6.56
CA LEU A 87 -4.26 5.58 -5.81
C LEU A 87 -5.32 6.69 -5.79
N ALA A 88 -4.89 7.96 -5.79
CA ALA A 88 -5.79 9.10 -5.56
C ALA A 88 -5.95 10.04 -6.76
N CYS A 89 -4.93 10.16 -7.61
CA CYS A 89 -4.93 11.08 -8.75
C CYS A 89 -5.21 10.38 -10.09
N GLY A 90 -5.13 9.05 -10.13
CA GLY A 90 -5.33 8.21 -11.30
C GLY A 90 -6.79 8.13 -11.79
N LYS A 91 -7.02 7.17 -12.70
CA LYS A 91 -8.37 6.85 -13.23
C LYS A 91 -9.21 6.09 -12.20
N ALA A 92 -8.64 5.06 -11.59
CA ALA A 92 -9.27 4.28 -10.53
C ALA A 92 -8.88 4.88 -9.17
N ARG A 93 -9.75 5.74 -8.63
CA ARG A 93 -9.50 6.47 -7.39
C ARG A 93 -10.10 5.75 -6.20
N VAL A 94 -9.36 4.79 -5.66
CA VAL A 94 -9.75 4.07 -4.45
C VAL A 94 -9.57 4.91 -3.18
N VAL A 95 -8.77 5.97 -3.28
CA VAL A 95 -8.55 6.98 -2.23
C VAL A 95 -8.85 8.35 -2.81
N THR A 96 -9.35 9.27 -1.99
CA THR A 96 -9.57 10.68 -2.34
C THR A 96 -8.48 11.55 -1.72
N LYS A 97 -8.06 12.61 -2.42
CA LYS A 97 -7.03 13.56 -1.97
C LYS A 97 -7.63 14.94 -1.75
N THR A 98 -7.24 15.58 -0.65
CA THR A 98 -7.59 16.96 -0.32
C THR A 98 -6.32 17.76 0.00
N PRO A 99 -6.04 18.87 -0.70
CA PRO A 99 -6.75 19.41 -1.87
C PRO A 99 -6.62 18.52 -3.13
N LYS A 100 -7.63 18.58 -4.01
CA LYS A 100 -7.60 17.87 -5.30
C LYS A 100 -6.51 18.46 -6.20
N GLY A 101 -5.73 17.60 -6.85
CA GLY A 101 -4.63 18.00 -7.72
C GLY A 101 -3.96 16.77 -8.33
N ARG A 102 -3.04 16.98 -9.27
CA ARG A 102 -2.27 15.88 -9.89
C ARG A 102 -1.10 15.43 -9.01
N ASP A 103 -0.51 16.37 -8.29
CA ASP A 103 0.68 16.14 -7.48
C ASP A 103 0.32 15.92 -6.01
N VAL A 104 1.17 15.16 -5.32
CA VAL A 104 1.07 14.87 -3.89
C VAL A 104 2.05 15.75 -3.13
N GLN A 105 1.51 16.53 -2.18
CA GLN A 105 2.23 17.48 -1.32
C GLN A 105 2.18 17.01 0.14
N ASP A 106 3.06 17.56 0.97
CA ASP A 106 3.30 17.10 2.35
C ASP A 106 2.12 17.34 3.28
N ARG A 107 1.30 18.35 2.96
CA ARG A 107 0.10 18.72 3.72
C ARG A 107 -1.18 18.13 3.13
N ASP A 108 -1.07 17.29 2.12
CA ASP A 108 -2.23 16.63 1.55
C ASP A 108 -2.80 15.60 2.53
N GLN A 109 -4.12 15.50 2.52
CA GLN A 109 -4.87 14.48 3.25
C GLN A 109 -5.50 13.49 2.28
N PHE A 110 -5.58 12.25 2.74
CA PHE A 110 -6.05 11.11 1.98
C PHE A 110 -7.16 10.40 2.75
N ALA A 111 -8.27 10.12 2.08
CA ALA A 111 -9.40 9.42 2.67
C ALA A 111 -9.91 8.30 1.78
N PHE A 112 -10.37 7.20 2.38
CA PHE A 112 -10.95 6.08 1.65
C PHE A 112 -12.14 6.53 0.79
N ASN A 113 -12.20 6.10 -0.48
CA ASN A 113 -13.30 6.45 -1.38
C ASN A 113 -14.44 5.42 -1.31
N ALA A 114 -15.39 5.62 -0.39
CA ALA A 114 -16.54 4.71 -0.24
C ALA A 114 -17.45 4.64 -1.49
N ASP A 115 -17.48 5.71 -2.29
CA ASP A 115 -18.29 5.84 -3.52
C ASP A 115 -17.58 5.26 -4.76
N PHE A 116 -16.51 4.48 -4.58
CA PHE A 116 -15.79 3.88 -5.69
C PHE A 116 -16.64 2.87 -6.46
N THR A 117 -16.86 3.13 -7.74
CA THR A 117 -17.84 2.39 -8.56
C THR A 117 -17.23 1.43 -9.59
N ASN A 118 -15.90 1.47 -9.80
CA ASN A 118 -15.23 0.78 -10.92
C ASN A 118 -15.38 -0.74 -10.91
#